data_AF-A0A661JR02-F1
#
_entry.id   AF-A0A661JR02-F1
#
_cell.length_a   1.000
_cell.length_b   1.000
_cell.length_c   1.000
_cell.angle_alpha   90.00
_cell.angle_beta   90.00
_cell.angle_gamma   90.00
#
_symmetry.space_group_name_H-M   'P 1'
#
loop_
_entity.id
_entity.type
_entity.pdbx_description
1 polymer ?
#
loop_
_entity_poly.entity_id
_entity_poly.type
_entity_poly.pdbx_seq_one_letter_code
_entity_poly.pdbx_strand_id
1 'polypeptide(L)'
;MMRNFKSLYLLGFCVVFFMVSGCAHTPLNLSYQPAQRPYKKHKIKIAVVKPAYTGSKIQQNMQQMFMLSAYGDPGEAPVNISLYNKYINIYSLKLANAMIADLDKIVASKGMIPYKTFDIYDEVTYRDKKNVDLI
;
A
#
# COMPACT_ATOMS: atom_id res chain seq x y z
N MET A 1 -39.87 7.67 -45.74
CA MET A 1 -39.19 6.58 -45.01
C MET A 1 -37.69 6.90 -44.89
N MET A 2 -37.30 7.76 -43.94
CA MET A 2 -35.87 8.01 -43.67
C MET A 2 -35.71 8.36 -42.20
N ARG A 3 -35.48 7.35 -41.36
CA ARG A 3 -35.06 7.49 -39.97
C ARG A 3 -34.58 6.09 -39.57
N ASN A 4 -33.28 5.95 -39.29
CA ASN A 4 -32.66 4.93 -38.41
C ASN A 4 -31.13 4.79 -38.58
N PHE A 5 -30.50 5.45 -39.56
CA PHE A 5 -29.04 5.32 -39.74
C PHE A 5 -28.19 6.05 -38.69
N LYS A 6 -28.67 7.15 -38.08
CA LYS A 6 -27.90 7.92 -37.08
C LYS A 6 -27.69 7.18 -35.75
N SER A 7 -28.57 6.25 -35.40
CA SER A 7 -28.48 5.50 -34.14
C SER A 7 -27.48 4.35 -34.19
N LEU A 8 -27.19 3.82 -35.38
CA LEU A 8 -26.25 2.71 -35.56
C LEU A 8 -24.79 3.16 -35.38
N TYR A 9 -24.44 4.37 -35.86
CA TYR A 9 -23.09 4.93 -35.70
C TYR A 9 -22.78 5.31 -34.25
N LEU A 10 -23.79 5.73 -33.48
CA LEU A 10 -23.61 6.07 -32.06
C LEU A 10 -23.35 4.82 -31.21
N LEU A 11 -24.05 3.72 -31.50
CA LEU A 11 -23.81 2.43 -30.87
C LEU A 11 -22.43 1.85 -31.25
N GLY A 12 -22.03 1.98 -32.51
CA GLY A 12 -20.69 1.58 -32.97
C GLY A 12 -19.56 2.38 -32.29
N PHE A 13 -19.73 3.70 -32.11
CA PHE A 13 -18.75 4.55 -31.44
C PHE A 13 -18.58 4.20 -29.95
N CYS A 14 -19.66 3.87 -29.24
CA CYS A 14 -19.59 3.42 -27.86
C CYS A 14 -18.86 2.08 -27.73
N VAL A 15 -19.13 1.11 -28.60
CA VAL A 15 -18.46 -0.20 -28.53
C VAL A 15 -16.96 -0.08 -28.80
N VAL A 16 -16.54 0.81 -29.70
CA VAL A 16 -15.10 1.08 -29.94
C VAL A 16 -14.45 1.84 -28.78
N PHE A 17 -15.15 2.78 -28.13
CA PHE A 17 -14.62 3.52 -26.98
C PHE A 17 -14.44 2.65 -25.72
N PHE A 18 -15.32 1.67 -25.50
CA PHE A 18 -15.21 0.76 -24.35
C PHE A 18 -14.16 -0.34 -24.54
N MET A 19 -13.74 -0.63 -25.78
CA MET A 19 -12.65 -1.60 -26.04
C MET A 19 -11.24 -1.04 -25.80
N VAL A 20 -11.09 0.27 -25.58
CA VAL A 20 -9.81 0.91 -25.21
C VAL A 20 -9.67 1.06 -23.68
N SER A 21 -10.24 0.15 -22.90
CA SER A 21 -9.90 0.01 -21.47
C SER A 21 -8.83 -1.07 -21.31
N GLY A 22 -7.70 -0.87 -21.97
CA GLY A 22 -6.51 -1.69 -21.80
C GLY A 22 -6.00 -1.60 -20.37
N CYS A 23 -5.87 -2.76 -19.71
CA CYS A 23 -5.20 -2.97 -18.43
C CYS A 23 -5.55 -1.98 -17.31
N ALA A 24 -6.75 -2.10 -16.73
CA ALA A 24 -7.04 -1.52 -15.42
C ALA A 24 -6.07 -2.10 -14.38
N HIS A 25 -5.06 -1.33 -13.99
CA HIS A 25 -4.19 -1.70 -12.88
C HIS A 25 -5.02 -1.71 -11.60
N THR A 26 -5.01 -2.84 -10.88
CA THR A 26 -5.72 -2.93 -9.61
C THR A 26 -5.10 -1.91 -8.65
N PRO A 27 -5.88 -0.94 -8.12
CA PRO A 27 -5.33 0.04 -7.20
C PRO A 27 -4.83 -0.68 -5.95
N LEU A 28 -3.66 -0.25 -5.47
CA LEU A 28 -3.08 -0.77 -4.25
C LEU A 28 -4.02 -0.46 -3.07
N ASN A 29 -4.63 -1.49 -2.49
CA ASN A 29 -5.50 -1.37 -1.34
C ASN A 29 -4.71 -1.68 -0.06
N LEU A 30 -4.42 -0.64 0.72
CA LEU A 30 -3.72 -0.73 2.01
C LEU A 30 -4.66 -0.49 3.20
N SER A 31 -5.96 -0.61 3.01
CA SER A 31 -6.95 -0.34 4.06
C SER A 31 -7.36 -1.63 4.76
N TYR A 32 -7.00 -1.78 6.03
CA TYR A 32 -7.56 -2.80 6.89
C TYR A 32 -8.53 -2.18 7.90
N GLN A 33 -9.75 -2.73 7.98
CA GLN A 33 -10.73 -2.34 9.00
C GLN A 33 -10.80 -3.43 10.07
N PRO A 34 -10.17 -3.23 11.25
CA PRO A 34 -10.27 -4.19 12.33
C PRO A 34 -11.72 -4.28 12.82
N ALA A 35 -12.21 -5.51 13.05
CA ALA A 35 -13.52 -5.73 13.64
C ALA A 35 -13.56 -5.12 15.06
N GLN A 36 -14.33 -4.04 15.21
CA GLN A 36 -14.44 -3.33 16.49
C GLN A 36 -15.38 -4.12 17.41
N ARG A 37 -14.80 -4.82 18.38
CA ARG A 37 -15.54 -5.30 19.55
C ARG A 37 -15.23 -4.34 20.70
N PRO A 38 -16.22 -3.91 21.49
CA PRO A 38 -15.96 -3.05 22.63
C PRO A 38 -15.14 -3.82 23.67
N TYR A 39 -13.85 -3.49 23.79
CA TYR A 39 -12.98 -3.99 24.86
C TYR A 39 -13.02 -3.05 26.07
N LYS A 40 -12.80 -3.62 27.26
CA LYS A 40 -12.61 -2.84 28.48
C LYS A 40 -11.32 -2.03 28.34
N LYS A 41 -11.33 -0.77 28.78
CA LYS A 41 -10.12 0.06 28.77
C LYS A 41 -9.08 -0.52 29.72
N HIS A 42 -7.87 -0.73 29.21
CA HIS A 42 -6.67 -1.15 29.93
C HIS A 42 -5.71 0.04 30.04
N LYS A 43 -4.95 0.11 31.13
CA LYS A 43 -3.91 1.15 31.32
C LYS A 43 -2.57 0.76 30.66
N ILE A 44 -2.61 -0.14 29.68
CA ILE A 44 -1.42 -0.65 28.98
C ILE A 44 -1.04 0.36 27.90
N LYS A 45 0.18 0.89 27.98
CA LYS A 45 0.76 1.83 27.02
C LYS A 45 1.62 1.08 26.01
N ILE A 46 1.33 1.29 24.73
CA ILE A 46 2.02 0.64 23.62
C ILE A 46 2.79 1.70 22.83
N ALA A 47 4.10 1.54 22.71
CA ALA A 47 4.87 2.19 21.66
C ALA A 47 4.79 1.36 20.38
N VAL A 48 4.96 1.99 19.23
CA VAL A 48 4.98 1.30 17.93
C VAL A 48 6.25 1.68 17.20
N VAL A 49 6.93 0.70 16.61
CA VAL A 49 8.10 0.97 15.75
C VAL A 49 7.72 0.70 14.30
N LYS A 50 8.11 1.59 13.39
CA LYS A 50 7.86 1.39 11.96
C LYS A 50 8.52 0.11 11.48
N PRO A 51 7.79 -0.73 10.71
CA PRO A 51 8.38 -1.92 10.13
C PRO A 51 9.48 -1.52 9.15
N ALA A 52 10.71 -1.99 9.40
CA ALA A 52 11.84 -1.80 8.50
C ALA A 52 11.80 -2.87 7.40
N TYR A 53 11.61 -2.43 6.16
CA TYR A 53 11.66 -3.30 4.98
C TYR A 53 13.04 -3.25 4.35
N THR A 54 14.06 -3.70 5.08
CA THR A 54 15.40 -3.89 4.54
C THR A 54 15.60 -5.37 4.22
N GLY A 55 15.77 -5.70 2.94
CA GLY A 55 16.15 -7.05 2.52
C GLY A 55 15.20 -7.73 1.53
N SER A 56 15.69 -7.79 0.29
CA SER A 56 15.55 -8.88 -0.68
C SER A 56 14.17 -9.32 -1.18
N LYS A 57 13.13 -9.62 -0.39
CA LYS A 57 11.89 -10.21 -1.00
C LYS A 57 10.98 -9.22 -1.72
N ILE A 58 10.75 -8.04 -1.17
CA ILE A 58 9.99 -6.98 -1.87
C ILE A 58 10.79 -6.46 -3.07
N GLN A 59 12.11 -6.33 -2.91
CA GLN A 59 13.04 -5.99 -4.00
C GLN A 59 13.03 -7.03 -5.12
N GLN A 60 13.17 -8.32 -4.79
CA GLN A 60 13.17 -9.44 -5.74
C GLN A 60 11.81 -9.60 -6.43
N ASN A 61 10.70 -9.54 -5.69
CA ASN A 61 9.35 -9.68 -6.28
C ASN A 61 8.98 -8.49 -7.18
N MET A 62 9.40 -7.27 -6.82
CA MET A 62 9.21 -6.12 -7.71
C MET A 62 10.17 -6.17 -8.90
N GLN A 63 11.41 -6.63 -8.73
CA GLN A 63 12.31 -6.92 -9.86
C GLN A 63 11.65 -7.89 -10.84
N GLN A 64 11.04 -8.97 -10.35
CA GLN A 64 10.33 -9.94 -11.17
C GLN A 64 9.12 -9.32 -11.89
N MET A 65 8.32 -8.46 -11.24
CA MET A 65 7.24 -7.74 -11.94
C MET A 65 7.76 -6.81 -13.04
N PHE A 66 8.83 -6.05 -12.78
CA PHE A 66 9.43 -5.16 -13.79
C PHE A 66 10.14 -5.92 -14.91
N MET A 67 10.61 -7.14 -14.65
CA MET A 67 11.12 -8.03 -15.70
C MET A 67 9.99 -8.66 -16.52
N LEU A 68 8.84 -8.98 -15.92
CA LEU A 68 7.68 -9.49 -16.66
C LEU A 68 7.06 -8.44 -17.59
N SER A 69 7.19 -7.14 -17.28
CA SER A 69 6.87 -6.05 -18.22
C SER A 69 7.91 -5.88 -19.33
N ALA A 70 9.15 -6.37 -19.15
CA ALA A 70 10.24 -6.29 -20.12
C ALA A 70 10.33 -7.51 -21.07
N TYR A 71 9.52 -8.55 -20.86
CA TYR A 71 9.35 -9.66 -21.81
C TYR A 71 8.21 -9.43 -22.81
N GLY A 72 7.59 -8.25 -22.79
CA GLY A 72 6.73 -7.75 -23.86
C GLY A 72 7.54 -6.86 -24.80
N ASP A 73 7.73 -7.32 -26.04
CA ASP A 73 8.37 -6.67 -27.19
C ASP A 73 9.89 -6.37 -27.10
N PRO A 74 10.71 -6.80 -28.10
CA PRO A 74 12.17 -6.61 -28.12
C PRO A 74 12.63 -5.16 -28.43
N GLY A 75 11.82 -4.15 -28.10
CA GLY A 75 12.09 -2.73 -28.36
C GLY A 75 12.15 -1.84 -27.12
N GLU A 76 11.82 -2.34 -25.92
CA GLU A 76 11.73 -1.48 -24.73
C GLU A 76 13.07 -1.32 -23.98
N ALA A 77 13.37 -0.07 -23.64
CA ALA A 77 14.61 0.41 -23.07
C ALA A 77 15.02 -0.31 -21.77
N PRO A 78 16.34 -0.40 -21.45
CA PRO A 78 16.82 -1.09 -20.26
C PRO A 78 16.15 -0.57 -18.98
N VAL A 79 15.82 -1.51 -18.08
CA VAL A 79 15.21 -1.24 -16.77
C VAL A 79 16.01 -0.15 -16.05
N ASN A 80 15.41 1.03 -15.91
CA ASN A 80 16.07 2.15 -15.25
C ASN A 80 16.09 1.91 -13.74
N ILE A 81 17.26 1.48 -13.24
CA ILE A 81 17.50 1.13 -11.83
C ILE A 81 17.22 2.31 -10.88
N SER A 82 17.32 3.56 -11.36
CA SER A 82 16.98 4.74 -10.56
C SER A 82 15.47 4.88 -10.36
N LEU A 83 14.65 4.54 -11.37
CA LEU A 83 13.19 4.50 -11.24
C LEU A 83 12.78 3.35 -10.33
N TYR A 84 13.40 2.18 -10.48
CA TYR A 84 13.21 1.02 -9.60
C TYR A 84 13.34 1.39 -8.12
N ASN A 85 14.47 1.95 -7.70
CA ASN A 85 14.69 2.35 -6.31
C ASN A 85 13.69 3.42 -5.82
N LYS A 86 13.28 4.35 -6.70
CA LYS A 86 12.28 5.37 -6.38
C LYS A 86 10.91 4.76 -6.07
N TYR A 87 10.43 3.83 -6.89
CA TYR A 87 9.13 3.19 -6.68
C TYR A 87 9.14 2.25 -5.47
N ILE A 88 10.24 1.52 -5.23
CA ILE A 88 10.38 0.67 -4.04
C ILE A 88 10.17 1.49 -2.77
N ASN A 89 10.89 2.61 -2.66
CA ASN A 89 10.81 3.48 -1.50
C ASN A 89 9.43 4.13 -1.34
N ILE A 90 8.76 4.49 -2.44
CA ILE A 90 7.42 5.10 -2.35
C ILE A 90 6.39 4.08 -1.84
N TYR A 91 6.39 2.85 -2.37
CA TYR A 91 5.39 1.85 -1.98
C TYR A 91 5.69 1.23 -0.61
N SER A 92 6.96 1.02 -0.26
CA SER A 92 7.34 0.56 1.08
C SER A 92 6.96 1.59 2.15
N LEU A 93 7.18 2.88 1.88
CA LEU A 93 6.77 3.96 2.78
C LEU A 93 5.24 4.05 2.92
N LYS A 94 4.50 3.95 1.81
CA LYS A 94 3.03 3.92 1.84
C LYS A 94 2.50 2.74 2.65
N LEU A 95 3.08 1.55 2.48
CA LEU A 95 2.73 0.36 3.24
C LEU A 95 3.04 0.54 4.74
N ALA A 96 4.23 1.03 5.08
CA ALA A 96 4.63 1.29 6.46
C ALA A 96 3.65 2.23 7.15
N ASN A 97 3.31 3.36 6.50
CA ASN A 97 2.39 4.34 7.07
C ASN A 97 0.96 3.79 7.22
N ALA A 98 0.46 3.01 6.25
CA ALA A 98 -0.85 2.39 6.34
C ALA A 98 -0.94 1.38 7.49
N MET A 99 0.09 0.55 7.66
CA MET A 99 0.15 -0.42 8.76
C MET A 99 0.21 0.25 10.12
N ILE A 100 0.94 1.36 10.27
CA ILE A 100 0.97 2.12 11.52
C ILE A 100 -0.41 2.68 11.85
N ALA A 101 -1.09 3.26 10.87
CA ALA A 101 -2.44 3.77 11.06
C ALA A 101 -3.43 2.65 11.48
N ASP A 102 -3.25 1.44 10.96
CA ASP A 102 -4.07 0.30 11.33
C ASP A 102 -3.69 -0.28 12.70
N LEU A 103 -2.41 -0.27 13.07
CA LEU A 103 -1.95 -0.65 14.41
C LEU A 103 -2.50 0.31 15.48
N ASP A 104 -2.49 1.62 15.25
CA ASP A 104 -3.06 2.59 16.19
C ASP A 104 -4.56 2.32 16.42
N LYS A 105 -5.31 2.03 15.35
CA LYS A 105 -6.72 1.62 15.47
C LYS A 105 -6.88 0.30 16.21
N ILE A 106 -6.01 -0.68 15.96
CA ILE A 106 -6.06 -1.98 16.64
C ILE A 106 -5.78 -1.82 18.14
N VAL A 107 -4.74 -1.08 18.50
CA VAL A 107 -4.36 -0.79 19.90
C VAL A 107 -5.53 -0.10 20.61
N ALA A 108 -6.08 0.96 20.01
CA ALA A 108 -7.24 1.67 20.55
C ALA A 108 -8.47 0.77 20.67
N SER A 109 -8.75 -0.06 19.66
CA SER A 109 -9.90 -0.98 19.65
C SER A 109 -9.83 -2.07 20.73
N LYS A 110 -8.60 -2.45 21.13
CA LYS A 110 -8.34 -3.40 22.21
C LYS A 110 -8.32 -2.72 23.59
N GLY A 111 -8.65 -1.43 23.67
CA GLY A 111 -8.70 -0.67 24.91
C GLY A 111 -7.32 -0.30 25.46
N MET A 112 -6.25 -0.40 24.67
CA MET A 112 -4.89 -0.01 25.05
C MET A 112 -4.62 1.47 24.68
N ILE A 113 -3.56 2.04 25.24
CA ILE A 113 -3.19 3.45 25.08
C ILE A 113 -2.01 3.55 24.10
N PRO A 114 -2.19 4.08 22.88
CA PRO A 114 -1.06 4.38 22.01
C PRO A 114 -0.20 5.49 22.65
N TYR A 115 1.11 5.26 22.73
CA TYR A 115 2.07 6.19 23.34
C TYR A 115 2.76 7.07 22.30
N LYS A 116 3.61 6.45 21.48
CA LYS A 116 4.42 7.12 20.46
C LYS A 116 4.86 6.13 19.41
N THR A 117 4.97 6.61 18.18
CA THR A 117 5.55 5.87 17.06
C THR A 117 7.01 6.30 16.83
N PHE A 118 7.89 5.33 16.61
CA PHE A 118 9.31 5.51 16.34
C PHE A 118 9.67 4.99 14.96
N ASP A 119 10.68 5.56 14.31
CA ASP A 119 11.09 5.12 12.97
C ASP A 119 11.95 3.86 13.04
N ILE A 120 12.79 3.74 14.06
CA ILE A 120 13.62 2.56 14.34
C ILE A 120 13.63 2.23 15.83
N TYR A 121 13.93 0.98 16.18
CA TYR A 121 13.92 0.50 17.57
C TYR A 121 14.97 1.22 18.44
N ASP A 122 16.09 1.60 17.86
CA ASP A 122 17.19 2.26 18.57
C ASP A 122 16.85 3.69 19.02
N GLU A 123 15.83 4.32 18.41
CA GLU A 123 15.31 5.62 18.87
C GLU A 123 14.49 5.51 20.16
N VAL A 124 14.08 4.30 20.55
CA VAL A 124 13.32 4.09 21.78
C VAL A 124 14.24 4.22 22.98
N THR A 125 14.26 5.42 23.57
CA THR A 125 15.15 5.73 24.68
C THR A 125 14.81 4.90 25.92
N TYR A 126 15.76 4.75 26.85
CA TYR A 126 15.48 4.10 28.14
C TYR A 126 14.33 4.78 28.91
N ARG A 127 14.18 6.10 28.76
CA ARG A 127 13.06 6.84 29.34
C ARG A 127 11.73 6.41 28.73
N ASP A 128 11.67 6.21 27.42
CA ASP A 128 10.46 5.75 26.73
C ASP A 128 10.12 4.32 27.15
N LYS A 129 11.13 3.42 27.18
CA LYS A 129 11.00 2.03 27.64
C LYS A 129 10.41 1.90 29.04
N LYS A 130 10.70 2.85 29.94
CA LYS A 130 10.13 2.88 31.30
C LYS A 130 8.68 3.35 31.36
N ASN A 131 8.19 4.03 30.32
CA ASN A 131 6.87 4.65 30.28
C ASN A 131 5.85 3.85 29.46
N VAL A 132 6.28 2.76 28.83
CA VAL A 132 5.45 1.87 28.02
C VAL A 132 5.53 0.44 28.56
N ASP A 133 4.46 -0.32 28.36
CA ASP A 133 4.37 -1.72 28.75
C ASP A 133 4.85 -2.65 27.63
N LEU A 134 4.74 -2.19 26.37
CA LEU A 134 5.15 -2.91 25.17
C LEU A 134 5.63 -1.95 24.09
N ILE A 135 6.54 -2.44 23.24
CA ILE A 135 7.05 -1.79 22.02
C ILE A 135 6.78 -2.73 20.86
#